data_AF-A0A9P6JJ60-F1
#
_entry.id   AF-A0A9P6JJ60-F1
#
_cell.length_a   1.000
_cell.length_b   1.000
_cell.length_c   1.000
_cell.angle_alpha   90.00
_cell.angle_beta   90.00
_cell.angle_gamma   90.00
#
_symmetry.space_group_name_H-M   'P 1'
#
loop_
_entity.id
_entity.type
_entity.pdbx_description
1 polymer ?
#
loop_
_entity_poly.entity_id
_entity_poly.type
_entity_poly.pdbx_seq_one_letter_code
_entity_poly.pdbx_strand_id
1 'polypeptide(L)'
;SISYKSLPPPIWAKIKSDNQRTLAVMRTIPNLISLDSSSCCPCNSPRVGWYDSSRPVEHRQCFVYGLLEAFSTTIEVQKCSFCTHGFIGPDATDIGIFNLNNRSLFALTLLDDYTSHFTKSETPFVSWVASTACRYQNFNSTIPFIKEKVFRSAWFSYARLLQLDEDMRCPQCGPIPKVTIWDGVTLSFSRKNLLSTLCPPTSTNQHSQVKSEIRLENSLQFIAERSLRKDIVFVLHGPSLELPRVNEVENSRTNSEYVIPL
;
A
#
# COMPACT_ATOMS: atom_id res chain seq x y z
N SER A 1 15.66 3.97 -2.15
CA SER A 1 15.74 4.40 -0.74
C SER A 1 17.16 4.82 -0.40
N ILE A 2 17.33 5.57 0.70
CA ILE A 2 18.66 5.85 1.26
C ILE A 2 19.28 4.54 1.74
N SER A 3 18.54 3.77 2.57
CA SER A 3 18.94 2.42 2.96
C SER A 3 19.10 1.52 1.74
N TYR A 4 20.19 0.75 1.74
CA TYR A 4 20.66 -0.05 0.63
C TYR A 4 21.37 -1.34 1.05
N LYS A 5 21.74 -1.49 2.32
CA LYS A 5 22.35 -2.73 2.82
C LYS A 5 21.33 -3.88 2.72
N SER A 6 21.79 -5.04 2.26
CA SER A 6 20.97 -6.26 2.22
C SER A 6 20.55 -6.65 3.65
N LEU A 7 19.30 -7.07 3.79
CA LEU A 7 18.69 -7.42 5.07
C LEU A 7 18.32 -8.91 5.09
N PRO A 8 18.60 -9.61 6.20
CA PRO A 8 18.09 -10.96 6.36
C PRO A 8 16.55 -10.95 6.50
N PRO A 9 15.86 -12.02 6.10
CA PRO A 9 14.43 -12.13 6.32
C PRO A 9 14.10 -12.14 7.83
N PRO A 10 12.87 -11.72 8.19
CA PRO A 10 12.38 -11.77 9.57
C PRO A 10 12.48 -13.19 10.14
N ILE A 11 12.67 -13.32 11.47
CA ILE A 11 12.89 -14.61 12.14
C ILE A 11 11.82 -15.66 11.77
N TRP A 12 10.55 -15.26 11.70
CA TRP A 12 9.44 -16.14 11.36
C TRP A 12 9.43 -16.60 9.88
N ALA A 13 10.15 -15.91 9.00
CA ALA A 13 10.27 -16.19 7.58
C ALA A 13 11.61 -16.86 7.21
N LYS A 14 12.55 -16.98 8.16
CA LYS A 14 13.88 -17.55 7.91
C LYS A 14 13.81 -19.04 7.56
N ILE A 15 14.53 -19.42 6.51
CA ILE A 15 14.80 -20.82 6.14
C ILE A 15 16.22 -21.22 6.53
N LYS A 16 16.51 -22.53 6.48
CA LYS A 16 17.82 -23.08 6.94
C LYS A 16 19.03 -22.55 6.16
N SER A 17 18.85 -22.14 4.91
CA SER A 17 19.90 -21.57 4.06
C SER A 17 20.16 -20.09 4.30
N ASP A 18 19.29 -19.40 5.06
CA ASP A 18 19.42 -17.97 5.28
C ASP A 18 20.55 -17.64 6.25
N ASN A 19 21.11 -16.45 6.08
CA ASN A 19 22.16 -15.95 6.96
C ASN A 19 21.66 -15.84 8.43
N GLN A 20 22.50 -16.26 9.37
CA GLN A 20 22.22 -16.19 10.80
C GLN A 20 22.22 -14.75 11.37
N ARG A 21 22.61 -13.75 10.58
CA ARG A 21 22.55 -12.34 11.01
C ARG A 21 21.16 -11.99 11.53
N THR A 22 21.12 -11.47 12.75
CA THR A 22 19.88 -10.97 13.37
C THR A 22 19.98 -9.46 13.45
N LEU A 23 18.95 -8.76 13.01
CA LEU A 23 18.91 -7.30 13.05
C LEU A 23 18.57 -6.84 14.48
N ALA A 24 19.08 -5.67 14.85
CA ALA A 24 18.71 -5.04 16.11
C ALA A 24 17.22 -4.68 16.08
N VAL A 25 16.51 -5.05 17.14
CA VAL A 25 15.15 -4.56 17.37
C VAL A 25 15.26 -3.15 17.94
N MET A 26 14.70 -2.18 17.23
CA MET A 26 14.60 -0.82 17.73
C MET A 26 13.71 -0.79 18.99
N ARG A 27 14.33 -0.59 20.16
CA ARG A 27 13.61 -0.49 21.45
C ARG A 27 13.30 0.95 21.82
N THR A 28 14.21 1.86 21.48
CA THR A 28 14.09 3.29 21.70
C THR A 28 14.52 4.01 20.43
N ILE A 29 13.87 5.12 20.13
CA ILE A 29 14.24 5.94 18.98
C ILE A 29 15.31 6.91 19.44
N PRO A 30 16.48 6.94 18.78
CA PRO A 30 17.53 7.88 19.13
C PRO A 30 17.07 9.32 18.81
N ASN A 31 17.51 10.27 19.63
CA ASN A 31 17.24 11.70 19.42
C ASN A 31 17.93 12.25 18.15
N LEU A 32 19.01 11.60 17.73
CA LEU A 32 19.80 11.92 16.56
C LEU A 32 20.20 10.64 15.83
N ILE A 33 19.95 10.59 14.53
CA ILE A 33 20.41 9.53 13.63
C ILE A 33 21.60 10.09 12.85
N SER A 34 22.81 9.73 13.27
CA SER A 34 24.06 10.26 12.71
C SER A 34 24.48 9.58 11.41
N LEU A 35 25.24 10.32 10.60
CA LEU A 35 25.94 9.78 9.43
C LEU A 35 27.07 8.87 9.89
N ASP A 36 27.35 7.87 9.08
CA ASP A 36 28.47 6.93 9.25
C ASP A 36 29.28 6.81 7.96
N SER A 37 30.42 6.12 8.01
CA SER A 37 31.27 5.87 6.84
C SER A 37 30.58 5.08 5.72
N SER A 38 29.44 4.43 6.00
CA SER A 38 28.63 3.70 5.01
C SER A 38 27.51 4.56 4.41
N SER A 39 27.36 5.80 4.86
CA SER A 39 26.27 6.67 4.45
C SER A 39 26.44 7.11 3.00
N CYS A 40 25.36 7.02 2.21
CA CYS A 40 25.45 7.20 0.76
C CYS A 40 24.15 7.76 0.16
N CYS A 41 24.29 8.53 -0.92
CA CYS A 41 23.18 9.04 -1.71
C CYS A 41 22.70 7.99 -2.74
N PRO A 42 21.38 7.81 -2.94
CA PRO A 42 20.81 6.85 -3.90
C PRO A 42 20.82 7.33 -5.36
N CYS A 43 21.48 8.45 -5.66
CA CYS A 43 21.40 9.12 -6.96
C CYS A 43 21.93 8.32 -8.17
N ASN A 44 22.77 7.30 -7.95
CA ASN A 44 23.39 6.51 -9.01
C ASN A 44 23.40 5.01 -8.66
N SER A 45 23.47 4.19 -9.71
CA SER A 45 23.66 2.73 -9.61
C SER A 45 24.79 2.32 -10.57
N PRO A 46 25.99 1.95 -10.07
CA PRO A 46 26.39 1.81 -8.66
C PRO A 46 26.43 3.16 -7.92
N ARG A 47 26.35 3.10 -6.59
CA ARG A 47 26.31 4.30 -5.74
C ARG A 47 27.69 4.96 -5.64
N VAL A 48 27.74 6.28 -5.86
CA VAL A 48 29.00 7.06 -5.87
C VAL A 48 29.01 8.23 -4.88
N GLY A 49 27.84 8.69 -4.41
CA GLY A 49 27.74 9.82 -3.49
C GLY A 49 27.93 9.40 -2.03
N TRP A 50 29.16 9.04 -1.65
CA TRP A 50 29.52 8.61 -0.30
C TRP A 50 29.72 9.80 0.64
N TYR A 51 29.47 9.57 1.93
CA TYR A 51 29.75 10.52 2.99
C TYR A 51 31.24 10.89 3.05
N ASP A 52 31.50 12.18 3.20
CA ASP A 52 32.84 12.77 3.33
C ASP A 52 32.92 13.55 4.64
N SER A 53 33.74 13.11 5.59
CA SER A 53 33.88 13.73 6.90
C SER A 53 34.51 15.13 6.87
N SER A 54 35.14 15.52 5.75
CA SER A 54 35.70 16.86 5.58
C SER A 54 34.65 17.92 5.20
N ARG A 55 33.46 17.49 4.79
CA ARG A 55 32.38 18.35 4.29
C ARG A 55 31.33 18.58 5.38
N PRO A 56 30.66 19.75 5.37
CA PRO A 56 29.69 20.10 6.41
C PRO A 56 28.52 19.12 6.45
N VAL A 57 28.05 18.85 7.67
CA VAL A 57 26.86 18.05 7.97
C VAL A 57 25.71 18.99 8.34
N GLU A 58 24.53 18.72 7.81
CA GLU A 58 23.28 19.42 8.13
C GLU A 58 22.42 18.55 9.04
N HIS A 59 21.78 19.15 10.04
CA HIS A 59 20.78 18.49 10.87
C HIS A 59 19.38 18.78 10.32
N ARG A 60 18.59 17.73 10.09
CA ARG A 60 17.22 17.88 9.58
C ARG A 60 16.22 17.15 10.46
N GLN A 61 15.04 17.73 10.58
CA GLN A 61 13.91 17.06 11.20
C GLN A 61 13.41 15.94 10.29
N CYS A 62 13.20 14.76 10.86
CA CYS A 62 12.60 13.61 10.20
C CYS A 62 11.59 12.91 11.12
N PHE A 63 10.87 11.95 10.54
CA PHE A 63 9.85 11.18 11.23
C PHE A 63 10.14 9.68 11.11
N VAL A 64 10.15 8.99 12.25
CA VAL A 64 10.28 7.53 12.31
C VAL A 64 8.89 6.95 12.58
N TYR A 65 8.32 6.24 11.61
CA TYR A 65 7.03 5.58 11.73
C TYR A 65 7.21 4.21 12.38
N GLY A 66 6.61 4.01 13.55
CA GLY A 66 6.55 2.74 14.28
C GLY A 66 5.18 2.05 14.17
N LEU A 67 4.97 0.98 14.93
CA LEU A 67 3.70 0.23 14.90
C LEU A 67 2.53 0.95 15.56
N LEU A 68 2.78 1.68 16.64
CA LEU A 68 1.75 2.32 17.46
C LEU A 68 1.67 3.82 17.24
N GLU A 69 2.81 4.44 16.96
CA GLU A 69 2.93 5.88 16.77
C GLU A 69 4.12 6.22 15.87
N ALA A 70 4.17 7.47 15.41
CA ALA A 70 5.34 8.05 14.76
C ALA A 70 6.05 9.05 15.68
N PHE A 71 7.36 9.15 15.53
CA PHE A 71 8.22 9.95 16.39
C PHE A 71 8.98 10.98 15.58
N SER A 72 9.10 12.18 16.12
CA SER A 72 9.90 13.26 15.56
C SER A 72 11.34 13.12 16.05
N THR A 73 12.31 12.99 15.16
CA THR A 73 13.75 12.93 15.51
C THR A 73 14.61 13.70 14.52
N THR A 74 15.87 13.95 14.87
CA THR A 74 16.84 14.63 14.01
C THR A 74 17.68 13.62 13.25
N ILE A 75 18.01 13.89 11.99
CA ILE A 75 18.92 13.10 11.17
C ILE A 75 20.03 13.98 10.63
N GLU A 76 21.25 13.46 10.62
CA GLU A 76 22.38 14.07 9.94
C GLU A 76 22.32 13.75 8.44
N VAL A 77 22.49 14.77 7.62
CA VAL A 77 22.55 14.64 6.17
C VAL A 77 23.68 15.48 5.60
N GLN A 78 24.17 15.09 4.43
CA GLN A 78 25.18 15.86 3.70
C GLN A 78 24.75 16.05 2.25
N LYS A 79 24.96 17.25 1.70
CA LYS A 79 24.61 17.52 0.30
C LYS A 79 25.46 16.67 -0.64
N CYS A 80 24.82 15.89 -1.52
CA CYS A 80 25.52 15.04 -2.46
C CYS A 80 26.35 15.89 -3.45
N SER A 81 27.58 15.47 -3.74
CA SER A 81 28.45 16.11 -4.74
C SER A 81 28.11 15.72 -6.18
N PHE A 82 27.42 14.60 -6.38
CA PHE A 82 27.14 14.04 -7.71
C PHE A 82 25.74 14.37 -8.25
N CYS A 83 24.84 14.89 -7.42
CA CYS A 83 23.51 15.28 -7.86
C CYS A 83 23.04 16.56 -7.15
N THR A 84 22.15 17.30 -7.81
CA THR A 84 21.69 18.62 -7.34
C THR A 84 20.64 18.53 -6.24
N HIS A 85 19.84 17.47 -6.23
CA HIS A 85 18.65 17.36 -5.37
C HIS A 85 18.78 16.35 -4.23
N GLY A 86 19.79 15.49 -4.28
CA GLY A 86 19.94 14.39 -3.34
C GLY A 86 20.75 14.77 -2.09
N PHE A 87 20.36 14.19 -0.97
CA PHE A 87 21.13 14.21 0.26
C PHE A 87 21.67 12.81 0.53
N ILE A 88 22.92 12.77 0.98
CA ILE A 88 23.54 11.63 1.63
C ILE A 88 22.89 11.50 3.00
N GLY A 89 22.51 10.29 3.37
CA GLY A 89 21.96 10.00 4.68
C GLY A 89 22.39 8.62 5.17
N PRO A 90 22.16 8.35 6.46
CA PRO A 90 22.49 7.08 7.07
C PRO A 90 21.58 5.97 6.58
N ASP A 91 22.16 4.78 6.42
CA ASP A 91 21.41 3.57 6.09
C ASP A 91 20.50 3.15 7.26
N ALA A 92 20.96 3.32 8.50
CA ALA A 92 20.24 3.13 9.76
C ALA A 92 19.64 1.72 10.01
N THR A 93 19.87 0.74 9.14
CA THR A 93 19.33 -0.61 9.32
C THR A 93 19.94 -1.34 10.51
N ASP A 94 21.18 -1.00 10.87
CA ASP A 94 21.90 -1.54 12.02
C ASP A 94 21.24 -1.19 13.37
N ILE A 95 20.44 -0.11 13.42
CA ILE A 95 19.64 0.30 14.59
C ILE A 95 18.14 -0.05 14.45
N GLY A 96 17.78 -0.87 13.45
CA GLY A 96 16.40 -1.30 13.23
C GLY A 96 15.52 -0.27 12.54
N ILE A 97 16.10 0.66 11.77
CA ILE A 97 15.39 1.70 11.02
C ILE A 97 15.67 1.59 9.52
N PHE A 98 14.63 1.66 8.71
CA PHE A 98 14.71 1.80 7.27
C PHE A 98 14.52 3.27 6.87
N ASN A 99 15.53 3.85 6.23
CA ASN A 99 15.55 5.22 5.73
C ASN A 99 15.11 5.28 4.25
N LEU A 100 13.87 5.74 4.01
CA LEU A 100 13.35 5.89 2.66
C LEU A 100 14.03 7.06 1.92
N ASN A 101 14.06 8.25 2.54
CA ASN A 101 14.39 9.52 1.86
C ASN A 101 14.93 10.64 2.78
N ASN A 102 15.51 10.32 3.94
CA ASN A 102 15.97 11.26 4.98
C ASN A 102 14.88 12.11 5.66
N ARG A 103 13.62 11.94 5.31
CA ARG A 103 12.48 12.63 5.95
C ARG A 103 11.49 11.65 6.56
N SER A 104 11.21 10.56 5.85
CA SER A 104 10.34 9.47 6.28
C SER A 104 11.19 8.23 6.49
N LEU A 105 11.26 7.79 7.73
CA LEU A 105 11.96 6.60 8.17
C LEU A 105 10.94 5.64 8.77
N PHE A 106 11.21 4.34 8.70
CA PHE A 106 10.28 3.31 9.14
C PHE A 106 11.01 2.35 10.06
N ALA A 107 10.41 2.03 11.21
CA ALA A 107 10.90 0.92 12.01
C ALA A 107 10.84 -0.37 11.19
N LEU A 108 11.88 -1.20 11.24
CA LEU A 108 11.86 -2.48 10.54
C LEU A 108 10.70 -3.37 11.03
N THR A 109 10.37 -3.30 12.32
CA THR A 109 9.22 -4.00 12.91
C THR A 109 7.88 -3.61 12.28
N LEU A 110 7.72 -2.36 11.85
CA LEU A 110 6.52 -1.90 11.13
C LEU A 110 6.43 -2.53 9.73
N LEU A 111 7.56 -2.62 9.03
CA LEU A 111 7.62 -3.20 7.69
C LEU A 111 7.47 -4.73 7.74
N ASP A 112 8.01 -5.37 8.77
CA ASP A 112 7.86 -6.81 9.03
C ASP A 112 6.42 -7.17 9.39
N ASP A 113 5.73 -6.34 10.17
CA ASP A 113 4.31 -6.54 10.50
C ASP A 113 3.45 -6.56 9.24
N TYR A 114 3.62 -5.58 8.35
CA TYR A 114 2.90 -5.61 7.07
C TYR A 114 3.30 -6.83 6.24
N THR A 115 4.58 -7.20 6.19
CA THR A 115 5.05 -8.39 5.46
C THR A 115 4.36 -9.66 5.98
N SER A 116 4.15 -9.79 7.29
CA SER A 116 3.40 -10.91 7.88
C SER A 116 1.92 -10.88 7.48
N HIS A 117 1.26 -9.71 7.49
CA HIS A 117 -0.15 -9.58 7.08
C HIS A 117 -0.36 -9.79 5.58
N PHE A 118 0.61 -9.38 4.78
CA PHE A 118 0.64 -9.60 3.34
C PHE A 118 0.77 -11.09 3.02
N THR A 119 1.68 -11.80 3.70
CA THR A 119 1.96 -13.22 3.43
C THR A 119 0.95 -14.19 4.06
N LYS A 120 0.39 -13.87 5.24
CA LYS A 120 -0.50 -14.80 5.97
C LYS A 120 -1.99 -14.57 5.76
N SER A 121 -2.39 -13.33 5.46
CA SER A 121 -3.81 -12.96 5.33
C SER A 121 -4.09 -12.13 4.08
N GLU A 122 -3.16 -12.11 3.12
CA GLU A 122 -3.29 -11.44 1.81
C GLU A 122 -3.75 -9.98 1.93
N THR A 123 -3.34 -9.31 3.01
CA THR A 123 -3.90 -8.01 3.38
C THR A 123 -3.42 -6.93 2.40
N PRO A 124 -4.32 -6.23 1.69
CA PRO A 124 -3.91 -5.16 0.79
C PRO A 124 -3.32 -3.97 1.53
N PHE A 125 -2.42 -3.22 0.86
CA PHE A 125 -1.85 -1.97 1.39
C PHE A 125 -2.90 -1.00 1.93
N VAL A 126 -3.98 -0.78 1.17
CA VAL A 126 -5.06 0.16 1.55
C VAL A 126 -5.67 -0.23 2.90
N SER A 127 -6.03 -1.51 3.05
CA SER A 127 -6.67 -2.03 4.26
C SER A 127 -5.72 -1.99 5.47
N TRP A 128 -4.46 -2.40 5.29
CA TRP A 128 -3.49 -2.40 6.38
C TRP A 128 -3.09 -0.97 6.80
N VAL A 129 -2.92 -0.05 5.85
CA VAL A 129 -2.63 1.36 6.14
C VAL A 129 -3.80 2.03 6.87
N ALA A 130 -5.05 1.76 6.46
CA ALA A 130 -6.23 2.27 7.15
C ALA A 130 -6.33 1.73 8.58
N SER A 131 -6.13 0.42 8.78
CA SER A 131 -6.11 -0.21 10.10
C SER A 131 -5.03 0.37 11.01
N THR A 132 -3.82 0.58 10.47
CA THR A 132 -2.69 1.18 11.21
C THR A 132 -2.94 2.66 11.53
N ALA A 133 -3.61 3.40 10.65
CA ALA A 133 -4.04 4.78 10.94
C ALA A 133 -5.05 4.85 12.09
N CYS A 134 -6.03 3.94 12.14
CA CYS A 134 -6.93 3.81 13.30
C CYS A 134 -6.15 3.44 14.58
N ARG A 135 -5.14 2.57 14.47
CA ARG A 135 -4.26 2.25 15.60
C ARG A 135 -3.53 3.50 16.12
N TYR A 136 -2.97 4.32 15.25
CA TYR A 136 -2.31 5.58 15.65
C TYR A 136 -3.26 6.53 16.38
N GLN A 137 -4.53 6.59 15.98
CA GLN A 137 -5.56 7.37 16.67
C GLN A 137 -5.83 6.81 18.08
N ASN A 138 -5.98 5.49 18.22
CA ASN A 138 -6.21 4.84 19.52
C ASN A 138 -5.05 5.05 20.50
N PHE A 139 -3.81 5.12 20.00
CA PHE A 139 -2.63 5.40 20.81
C PHE A 139 -2.30 6.88 20.94
N ASN A 140 -3.19 7.78 20.49
CA ASN A 140 -3.02 9.24 20.55
C ASN A 140 -1.69 9.73 19.93
N SER A 141 -1.27 9.11 18.82
CA SER A 141 -0.07 9.56 18.13
C SER A 141 -0.25 11.00 17.62
N THR A 142 0.69 11.87 17.97
CA THR A 142 0.69 13.28 17.57
C THR A 142 0.89 13.45 16.06
N ILE A 143 1.55 12.48 15.42
CA ILE A 143 1.83 12.47 13.99
C ILE A 143 0.92 11.42 13.34
N PRO A 144 0.08 11.79 12.36
CA PRO A 144 -0.81 10.84 11.70
C PRO A 144 0.01 9.81 10.91
N PHE A 145 -0.56 8.62 10.75
CA PHE A 145 0.08 7.61 9.92
C PHE A 145 0.19 8.06 8.45
N ILE A 146 1.20 7.53 7.76
CA ILE A 146 1.53 7.97 6.41
C ILE A 146 0.51 7.51 5.37
N LYS A 147 0.41 8.25 4.26
CA LYS A 147 -0.46 7.88 3.14
C LYS A 147 -0.01 6.57 2.48
N GLU A 148 -0.99 5.77 2.03
CA GLU A 148 -0.80 4.47 1.39
C GLU A 148 0.28 4.49 0.30
N LYS A 149 0.23 5.46 -0.63
CA LYS A 149 1.21 5.60 -1.71
C LYS A 149 2.66 5.65 -1.21
N VAL A 150 2.91 6.33 -0.10
CA VAL A 150 4.27 6.46 0.45
C VAL A 150 4.66 5.19 1.18
N PHE A 151 3.76 4.61 1.97
CA PHE A 151 4.00 3.34 2.64
C PHE A 151 4.31 2.22 1.64
N ARG A 152 3.51 2.10 0.57
CA ARG A 152 3.74 1.14 -0.52
C ARG A 152 5.12 1.33 -1.16
N SER A 153 5.53 2.58 -1.41
CA SER A 153 6.87 2.88 -1.92
C SER A 153 7.98 2.49 -0.94
N ALA A 154 7.75 2.67 0.36
CA ALA A 154 8.67 2.26 1.42
C ALA A 154 8.83 0.75 1.45
N TRP A 155 7.70 0.03 1.48
CA TRP A 155 7.70 -1.42 1.54
C TRP A 155 8.34 -2.08 0.32
N PHE A 156 8.04 -1.64 -0.90
CA PHE A 156 8.74 -2.19 -2.08
C PHE A 156 10.23 -1.89 -2.09
N SER A 157 10.65 -0.73 -1.55
CA SER A 157 12.07 -0.43 -1.39
C SER A 157 12.73 -1.33 -0.34
N TYR A 158 12.02 -1.66 0.72
CA TYR A 158 12.43 -2.59 1.77
C TYR A 158 12.50 -4.04 1.28
N ALA A 159 11.47 -4.51 0.55
CA ALA A 159 11.40 -5.86 -0.03
C ALA A 159 12.62 -6.17 -0.95
N ARG A 160 13.12 -5.16 -1.67
CA ARG A 160 14.36 -5.28 -2.45
C ARG A 160 15.59 -5.51 -1.58
N LEU A 161 15.63 -4.94 -0.37
CA LEU A 161 16.73 -5.19 0.58
C LEU A 161 16.67 -6.60 1.17
N LEU A 162 15.45 -7.14 1.32
CA LEU A 162 15.22 -8.54 1.69
C LEU A 162 15.56 -9.53 0.56
N GLN A 163 15.88 -9.04 -0.64
CA GLN A 163 16.16 -9.87 -1.81
C GLN A 163 15.04 -10.87 -2.12
N LEU A 164 13.79 -10.45 -1.95
CA LEU A 164 12.62 -11.26 -2.37
C LEU A 164 12.49 -11.35 -3.90
N ASP A 165 13.37 -10.65 -4.62
CA ASP A 165 13.47 -10.69 -6.07
C ASP A 165 14.36 -11.90 -6.46
N GLU A 166 14.07 -12.53 -7.60
CA GLU A 166 14.84 -13.63 -8.24
C GLU A 166 14.49 -15.08 -7.89
N ASP A 167 13.65 -15.34 -6.88
CA ASP A 167 13.26 -16.72 -6.53
C ASP A 167 12.17 -17.31 -7.43
N MET A 168 11.43 -16.46 -8.16
CA MET A 168 10.30 -16.86 -9.01
C MET A 168 10.69 -16.86 -10.50
N ARG A 169 11.76 -17.58 -10.84
CA ARG A 169 12.17 -17.79 -12.24
C ARG A 169 11.56 -19.08 -12.77
N CYS A 170 10.82 -18.98 -13.86
CA CYS A 170 10.38 -20.18 -14.56
C CYS A 170 11.61 -20.89 -15.16
N PRO A 171 11.86 -22.18 -14.89
CA PRO A 171 13.00 -22.89 -15.48
C PRO A 171 13.00 -22.92 -17.00
N GLN A 172 11.83 -22.77 -17.63
CA GLN A 172 11.67 -22.76 -19.08
C GLN A 172 11.64 -21.34 -19.66
N CYS A 173 10.88 -20.43 -19.05
CA CYS A 173 10.65 -19.09 -19.58
C CYS A 173 11.64 -18.04 -19.04
N GLY A 174 12.47 -18.38 -18.06
CA GLY A 174 13.37 -17.46 -17.39
C GLY A 174 12.65 -16.49 -16.43
N PRO A 175 13.27 -15.34 -16.11
CA PRO A 175 12.77 -14.39 -15.11
C PRO A 175 11.52 -13.61 -15.54
N ILE A 176 11.23 -13.56 -16.84
CA ILE A 176 10.13 -12.75 -17.40
C ILE A 176 9.30 -13.64 -18.34
N PRO A 177 8.44 -14.53 -17.81
CA PRO A 177 7.57 -15.33 -18.65
C PRO A 177 6.55 -14.44 -19.38
N LYS A 178 6.16 -14.86 -20.60
CA LYS A 178 5.15 -14.14 -21.41
C LYS A 178 3.79 -14.06 -20.70
N VAL A 179 3.48 -15.05 -19.87
CA VAL A 179 2.25 -15.13 -19.07
C VAL A 179 2.64 -15.59 -17.67
N THR A 180 2.27 -14.81 -16.66
CA THR A 180 2.42 -15.19 -15.26
C THR A 180 1.03 -15.30 -14.65
N ILE A 181 0.69 -16.49 -14.14
CA ILE A 181 -0.54 -16.72 -13.38
C ILE A 181 -0.17 -16.54 -11.92
N TRP A 182 -0.82 -15.59 -11.26
CA TRP A 182 -0.65 -15.33 -9.83
C TRP A 182 -1.95 -15.73 -9.13
N ASP A 183 -1.88 -16.71 -8.24
CA ASP A 183 -3.00 -17.06 -7.36
C ASP A 183 -3.11 -15.98 -6.26
N GLY A 184 -4.31 -15.47 -6.00
CA GLY A 184 -4.56 -14.49 -4.92
C GLY A 184 -4.28 -13.00 -5.21
N VAL A 185 -4.04 -12.55 -6.44
CA VAL A 185 -3.80 -11.12 -6.73
C VAL A 185 -5.02 -10.44 -7.36
N THR A 186 -5.63 -9.50 -6.64
CA THR A 186 -6.62 -8.58 -7.23
C THR A 186 -5.89 -7.42 -7.91
N LEU A 187 -5.64 -7.52 -9.22
CA LEU A 187 -5.13 -6.41 -10.01
C LEU A 187 -6.29 -5.52 -10.45
N SER A 188 -6.34 -4.28 -9.95
CA SER A 188 -7.24 -3.26 -10.50
C SER A 188 -6.50 -2.46 -11.57
N PHE A 189 -6.91 -2.64 -12.83
CA PHE A 189 -6.46 -1.80 -13.92
C PHE A 189 -7.44 -0.64 -14.10
N SER A 190 -6.93 0.58 -14.32
CA SER A 190 -7.76 1.68 -14.78
C SER A 190 -8.41 1.29 -16.11
N ARG A 191 -9.70 1.57 -16.29
CA ARG A 191 -10.46 1.19 -17.50
C ARG A 191 -9.77 1.63 -18.81
N LYS A 192 -9.02 2.72 -18.77
CA LYS A 192 -8.22 3.23 -19.91
C LYS A 192 -7.07 2.31 -20.36
N ASN A 193 -6.64 1.38 -19.50
CA ASN A 193 -5.60 0.40 -19.77
C ASN A 193 -6.19 -0.97 -20.17
N LEU A 194 -7.52 -1.10 -20.24
CA LEU A 194 -8.16 -2.30 -20.76
C LEU A 194 -8.10 -2.26 -22.29
N LEU A 195 -7.30 -3.13 -22.88
CA LEU A 195 -7.37 -3.41 -24.31
C LEU A 195 -8.69 -4.13 -24.62
N SER A 196 -9.28 -3.87 -25.79
CA SER A 196 -10.46 -4.59 -26.28
C SER A 196 -10.22 -6.10 -26.46
N THR A 197 -8.95 -6.52 -26.44
CA THR A 197 -8.49 -7.91 -26.56
C THR A 197 -8.36 -8.63 -25.22
N LEU A 198 -8.55 -7.95 -24.09
CA LEU A 198 -8.57 -8.61 -22.78
C LEU A 198 -9.85 -9.43 -22.64
N CYS A 199 -9.72 -10.74 -22.84
CA CYS A 199 -10.73 -11.72 -22.49
C CYS A 199 -10.37 -12.33 -21.13
N PRO A 200 -11.37 -12.71 -20.30
CA PRO A 200 -11.08 -13.52 -19.13
C PRO A 200 -10.37 -14.81 -19.57
N PRO A 201 -9.43 -15.34 -18.76
CA PRO A 201 -8.68 -16.56 -19.09
C PRO A 201 -9.57 -17.82 -19.11
N THR A 202 -10.85 -17.68 -18.80
CA THR A 202 -11.84 -18.73 -18.91
C THR A 202 -12.42 -18.76 -20.33
N SER A 203 -12.00 -19.74 -21.12
CA SER A 203 -12.70 -20.13 -22.35
C SER A 203 -13.86 -21.06 -22.01
N THR A 204 -15.06 -20.76 -22.49
CA THR A 204 -16.16 -21.72 -22.45
C THR A 204 -15.89 -22.86 -23.42
N ASN A 205 -16.08 -24.09 -22.97
CA ASN A 205 -16.08 -25.29 -23.79
C ASN A 205 -17.55 -25.70 -24.05
N GLN A 206 -17.83 -26.46 -25.10
CA GLN A 206 -19.13 -27.10 -25.33
C GLN A 206 -19.62 -27.94 -24.13
N HIS A 207 -18.69 -28.44 -23.30
CA HIS A 207 -18.98 -29.17 -22.07
C HIS A 207 -19.07 -28.27 -20.81
N SER A 208 -18.83 -26.97 -20.92
CA SER A 208 -18.98 -26.06 -19.78
C SER A 208 -20.44 -26.05 -19.33
N GLN A 209 -20.67 -26.22 -18.02
CA GLN A 209 -22.01 -26.11 -17.46
C GLN A 209 -22.54 -24.69 -17.68
N VAL A 210 -23.55 -24.58 -18.55
CA VAL A 210 -24.30 -23.34 -18.74
C VAL A 210 -25.47 -23.36 -17.76
N LYS A 211 -25.41 -22.49 -16.75
CA LYS A 211 -26.57 -22.20 -15.91
C LYS A 211 -27.44 -21.18 -16.64
N SER A 212 -28.46 -21.66 -17.35
CA SER A 212 -29.42 -20.82 -18.09
C SER A 212 -30.33 -20.00 -17.17
N GLU A 213 -30.59 -20.51 -15.96
CA GLU A 213 -31.36 -19.82 -14.93
C GLU A 213 -30.48 -19.50 -13.73
N ILE A 214 -29.70 -18.42 -13.83
CA ILE A 214 -29.14 -17.81 -12.62
C ILE A 214 -30.29 -17.05 -11.93
N ARG A 215 -31.02 -17.75 -11.05
CA ARG A 215 -31.88 -17.05 -10.10
C ARG A 215 -30.97 -16.34 -9.11
N LEU A 216 -30.76 -15.04 -9.34
CA LEU A 216 -30.22 -14.16 -8.31
C LEU A 216 -31.12 -14.29 -7.10
N GLU A 217 -30.63 -14.93 -6.05
CA GLU A 217 -31.38 -15.07 -4.82
C GLU A 217 -31.61 -13.67 -4.26
N ASN A 218 -32.88 -13.26 -4.13
CA ASN A 218 -33.24 -11.93 -3.62
C ASN A 218 -32.68 -11.70 -2.20
N SER A 219 -32.35 -12.77 -1.48
CA SER A 219 -31.69 -12.78 -0.17
C SER A 219 -30.24 -12.30 -0.18
N LEU A 220 -29.58 -12.23 -1.35
CA LEU A 220 -28.22 -11.70 -1.47
C LEU A 220 -28.18 -10.16 -1.40
N GLN A 221 -29.34 -9.51 -1.41
CA GLN A 221 -29.45 -8.08 -1.17
C GLN A 221 -29.41 -7.85 0.33
N PHE A 222 -28.39 -7.12 0.81
CA PHE A 222 -28.25 -6.75 2.22
C PHE A 222 -29.48 -6.02 2.77
N ILE A 223 -30.26 -5.39 1.87
CA ILE A 223 -31.56 -4.79 2.15
C ILE A 223 -32.62 -5.53 1.34
N ALA A 224 -33.39 -6.38 2.02
CA ALA A 224 -34.40 -7.23 1.38
C ALA A 224 -35.52 -6.41 0.72
N GLU A 225 -35.90 -5.28 1.33
CA GLU A 225 -37.02 -4.47 0.87
C GLU A 225 -36.65 -3.59 -0.33
N ARG A 226 -37.38 -3.76 -1.44
CA ARG A 226 -37.11 -3.05 -2.70
C ARG A 226 -37.41 -1.54 -2.61
N SER A 227 -38.47 -1.15 -1.91
CA SER A 227 -38.83 0.26 -1.62
C SER A 227 -37.68 0.96 -0.93
N LEU A 228 -37.23 0.40 0.20
CA LEU A 228 -36.14 0.97 0.98
C LEU A 228 -34.83 1.09 0.18
N ARG A 229 -34.50 0.12 -0.68
CA ARG A 229 -33.34 0.24 -1.59
C ARG A 229 -33.48 1.41 -2.56
N LYS A 230 -34.67 1.64 -3.11
CA LYS A 230 -34.91 2.77 -4.02
C LYS A 230 -34.81 4.09 -3.28
N ASP A 231 -35.31 4.17 -2.05
CA ASP A 231 -35.24 5.37 -1.23
C ASP A 231 -33.80 5.71 -0.86
N ILE A 232 -32.99 4.70 -0.49
CA ILE A 232 -31.55 4.88 -0.23
C ILE A 232 -30.81 5.34 -1.49
N VAL A 233 -31.07 4.72 -2.65
CA VAL A 233 -30.48 5.15 -3.92
C VAL A 233 -30.89 6.59 -4.26
N PHE A 234 -32.16 6.95 -4.03
CA PHE A 234 -32.67 8.30 -4.23
C PHE A 234 -32.01 9.32 -3.31
N VAL A 235 -31.80 8.98 -2.03
CA VAL A 235 -31.09 9.85 -1.07
C VAL A 235 -29.60 10.00 -1.44
N LEU A 236 -28.94 8.91 -1.86
CA LEU A 236 -27.50 8.91 -2.18
C LEU A 236 -27.18 9.60 -3.50
N HIS A 237 -28.04 9.47 -4.50
CA HIS A 237 -27.80 10.00 -5.85
C HIS A 237 -28.63 11.25 -6.18
N GLY A 238 -29.59 11.61 -5.32
CA GLY A 238 -30.56 12.66 -5.58
C GLY A 238 -31.56 12.30 -6.68
N PRO A 239 -32.56 13.16 -6.93
CA PRO A 239 -33.44 13.01 -8.08
C PRO A 239 -32.62 13.07 -9.38
N SER A 240 -32.87 12.15 -10.31
CA SER A 240 -32.32 12.23 -11.66
C SER A 240 -32.80 13.53 -12.30
N LEU A 241 -31.87 14.38 -12.77
CA LEU A 241 -32.16 15.63 -13.49
C LEU A 241 -32.62 15.35 -14.93
N GLU A 242 -33.45 14.34 -15.15
CA GLU A 242 -34.11 14.15 -16.43
C GLU A 242 -35.32 15.10 -16.49
N LEU A 243 -35.16 16.17 -17.26
CA LEU A 243 -36.24 17.09 -17.59
C LEU A 243 -37.37 16.29 -18.25
N PRO A 244 -38.63 16.44 -17.80
CA PRO A 244 -39.75 15.75 -18.42
C PRO A 244 -39.82 16.14 -19.89
N ARG A 245 -39.83 15.15 -20.78
CA ARG A 245 -40.28 15.40 -22.16
C ARG A 245 -41.74 15.81 -22.06
N VAL A 246 -42.00 17.08 -22.36
CA VAL A 246 -43.34 17.61 -22.56
C VAL A 246 -43.95 16.81 -23.71
N ASN A 247 -44.84 15.88 -23.38
CA ASN A 247 -46.03 15.47 -24.13
C ASN A 247 -46.51 14.13 -23.57
N GLU A 248 -47.50 14.18 -22.68
CA GLU A 248 -48.80 13.51 -22.87
C GLU A 248 -49.67 13.78 -21.65
N VAL A 249 -50.63 14.69 -21.84
CA VAL A 249 -51.79 14.89 -20.98
C VAL A 249 -52.85 13.92 -21.48
N GLU A 250 -53.34 13.01 -20.64
CA GLU A 250 -54.76 12.92 -20.26
C GLU A 250 -55.09 11.68 -19.40
N ASN A 251 -55.82 11.97 -18.31
CA ASN A 251 -56.91 11.20 -17.70
C ASN A 251 -56.65 9.76 -17.20
N SER A 252 -56.60 9.60 -15.86
CA SER A 252 -57.82 9.32 -15.06
C SER A 252 -57.50 9.05 -13.57
N ARG A 253 -58.10 9.88 -12.68
CA ARG A 253 -58.85 9.56 -11.42
C ARG A 253 -58.40 8.34 -10.59
N THR A 254 -58.24 8.35 -9.26
CA THR A 254 -58.97 9.07 -8.18
C THR A 254 -58.35 8.71 -6.81
N ASN A 255 -58.42 9.65 -5.84
CA ASN A 255 -58.58 9.55 -4.36
C ASN A 255 -57.78 8.49 -3.56
N SER A 256 -57.17 8.75 -2.41
CA SER A 256 -57.63 9.59 -1.29
C SER A 256 -56.49 10.03 -0.36
N GLU A 257 -56.80 11.09 0.39
CA GLU A 257 -56.19 11.68 1.59
C GLU A 257 -55.44 10.74 2.55
N TYR A 258 -54.39 11.27 3.20
CA TYR A 258 -54.11 11.22 4.65
C TYR A 258 -52.94 12.19 4.95
N VAL A 259 -53.23 13.42 5.41
CA VAL A 259 -53.16 13.92 6.81
C VAL A 259 -51.82 13.66 7.50
N ILE A 260 -51.07 14.73 7.70
CA ILE A 260 -49.91 14.84 8.59
C ILE A 260 -50.40 14.98 10.03
N PRO A 261 -49.76 14.34 11.02
CA PRO A 261 -49.65 14.93 12.34
C PRO A 261 -48.19 15.23 12.72
N LEU A 262 -48.10 16.28 13.54
CA LEU A 262 -46.96 16.96 14.16
C LEU A 262 -45.86 16.04 14.71
#